data_AF-A0A3P6S3C4-F1
#
_entry.id   AF-A0A3P6S3C4-F1
#
_cell.length_a   1.000
_cell.length_b   1.000
_cell.length_c   1.000
_cell.angle_alpha   90.00
_cell.angle_beta   90.00
_cell.angle_gamma   90.00
#
_symmetry.space_group_name_H-M   'P 1'
#
loop_
_entity.id
_entity.type
_entity.pdbx_description
1 polymer ?
#
loop_
_entity_poly.entity_id
_entity_poly.type
_entity_poly.pdbx_seq_one_letter_code
_entity_poly.pdbx_strand_id
1 'polypeptide(L)'
;MACHVEGDQKVQVGSFGAIEMILDQIRRKLTTNVCDDVMEVGWSFLWNITGVSINETPVNCERFLRADGLHLFHMCFDAFRNERELVRNMMGLIGNIAEVDGLRSQLMNDDYVKIFSALLDLVEDSIEISYNSAGVLAHMVSDGEEAWSCLTVRREQVMASIVKATESWRLETKRFINYRSFRPILRLLPLWHAYASQHWAVWALANLTTTDGAK
;
A
#
# COMPACT_ATOMS: atom_id res chain seq x y z
N MET A 1 5.55 -9.16 -17.54
CA MET A 1 6.61 -10.10 -17.06
C MET A 1 7.00 -9.63 -15.66
N ALA A 2 6.49 -10.26 -14.61
CA ALA A 2 6.77 -9.86 -13.23
C ALA A 2 8.08 -10.51 -12.77
N CYS A 3 9.13 -9.72 -12.56
CA CYS A 3 10.41 -10.23 -12.08
C CYS A 3 10.29 -10.57 -10.59
N HIS A 4 10.12 -11.86 -10.28
CA HIS A 4 10.21 -12.38 -8.91
C HIS A 4 11.69 -12.50 -8.54
N VAL A 5 12.17 -11.57 -7.72
CA VAL A 5 13.54 -11.56 -7.20
C VAL A 5 13.52 -12.10 -5.76
N GLU A 6 14.40 -13.06 -5.44
CA GLU A 6 14.52 -13.64 -4.08
C GLU A 6 15.23 -12.67 -3.10
N GLY A 7 15.05 -12.89 -1.79
CA GLY A 7 15.31 -11.93 -0.71
C GLY A 7 16.69 -11.26 -0.71
N ASP A 8 17.77 -12.04 -0.79
CA ASP A 8 19.15 -11.51 -0.76
C ASP A 8 19.48 -10.61 -1.98
N GLN A 9 18.87 -10.90 -3.13
CA GLN A 9 19.03 -10.11 -4.35
C GLN A 9 18.30 -8.76 -4.26
N LYS A 10 17.20 -8.64 -3.51
CA LYS A 10 16.49 -7.35 -3.30
C LYS A 10 17.30 -6.38 -2.46
N VAL A 11 18.00 -6.88 -1.44
CA VAL A 11 18.90 -6.06 -0.61
C VAL A 11 20.07 -5.59 -1.45
N GLN A 12 20.65 -6.47 -2.28
CA GLN A 12 21.72 -6.07 -3.21
C GLN A 12 21.24 -5.04 -4.24
N VAL A 13 20.12 -5.27 -4.93
CA VAL A 13 19.59 -4.32 -5.93
C VAL A 13 19.24 -2.97 -5.28
N GLY A 14 18.61 -2.96 -4.10
CA GLY A 14 18.37 -1.74 -3.34
C GLY A 14 19.67 -1.05 -2.90
N SER A 15 20.72 -1.83 -2.59
CA SER A 15 22.02 -1.30 -2.15
C SER A 15 22.81 -0.57 -3.25
N PHE A 16 22.58 -0.87 -4.53
CA PHE A 16 23.23 -0.23 -5.68
C PHE A 16 22.62 1.12 -6.11
N GLY A 17 21.80 1.76 -5.26
CA GLY A 17 21.17 3.04 -5.58
C GLY A 17 20.03 2.92 -6.60
N ALA A 18 19.50 1.71 -6.80
CA ALA A 18 18.44 1.47 -7.78
C ALA A 18 17.13 2.17 -7.42
N ILE A 19 16.83 2.32 -6.12
CA ILE A 19 15.63 3.03 -5.66
C ILE A 19 15.69 4.48 -6.12
N GLU A 20 16.79 5.16 -5.81
CA GLU A 20 17.03 6.55 -6.13
C GLU A 20 17.03 6.78 -7.64
N MET A 21 17.67 5.87 -8.40
CA MET A 21 17.69 5.93 -9.86
C MET A 21 16.29 5.79 -10.48
N ILE A 22 15.46 4.88 -9.98
CA ILE A 22 14.09 4.70 -10.47
C ILE A 22 13.21 5.89 -10.08
N LEU A 23 13.34 6.41 -8.87
CA LEU A 23 12.65 7.64 -8.46
C LEU A 23 13.01 8.82 -9.36
N ASP A 24 14.28 8.97 -9.73
CA ASP A 24 14.72 10.02 -10.66
C ASP A 24 14.15 9.83 -12.07
N GLN A 25 14.01 8.60 -12.56
CA GLN A 25 13.33 8.34 -13.82
C GLN A 25 11.85 8.72 -13.76
N ILE A 26 11.15 8.33 -12.69
CA ILE A 26 9.74 8.69 -12.46
C ILE A 26 9.58 10.20 -12.37
N ARG A 27 10.47 10.92 -11.68
CA ARG A 27 10.48 12.39 -11.61
C ARG A 27 10.60 13.03 -12.99
N ARG A 28 11.49 12.52 -13.84
CA ARG A 28 11.65 13.03 -15.22
C ARG A 28 10.36 12.84 -16.02
N LYS A 29 9.76 11.65 -15.93
CA LYS A 29 8.48 11.33 -16.60
C LYS A 29 7.36 12.25 -16.14
N LEU A 30 7.21 12.44 -14.83
CA LEU A 30 6.26 13.37 -14.23
C LEU A 30 6.50 14.82 -14.68
N THR A 31 7.75 15.28 -14.71
CA THR A 31 8.10 16.65 -15.17
C THR A 31 7.71 16.87 -16.63
N THR A 32 7.82 15.83 -17.46
CA THR A 32 7.37 15.85 -18.86
C THR A 32 5.88 15.54 -19.05
N ASN A 33 5.13 15.32 -17.96
CA ASN A 33 3.73 14.91 -17.96
C ASN A 33 3.45 13.65 -18.81
N VAL A 34 4.35 12.67 -18.74
CA VAL A 34 4.26 11.39 -19.46
C VAL A 34 4.01 10.26 -18.47
N CYS A 35 2.87 9.58 -18.62
CA CYS A 35 2.60 8.30 -17.98
C CYS A 35 2.65 7.20 -19.06
N ASP A 36 3.74 6.44 -19.07
CA ASP A 36 3.97 5.32 -19.99
C ASP A 36 4.42 4.07 -19.24
N ASP A 37 4.60 2.96 -19.94
CA ASP A 37 5.03 1.68 -19.38
C ASP A 37 6.29 1.80 -18.51
N VAL A 38 7.18 2.75 -18.80
CA VAL A 38 8.40 2.98 -18.00
C VAL A 38 8.04 3.48 -16.60
N MET A 39 7.06 4.38 -16.50
CA MET A 39 6.57 4.88 -15.22
C MET A 39 5.89 3.78 -14.42
N GLU A 40 5.03 2.99 -15.06
CA GLU A 40 4.32 1.88 -14.41
C GLU A 40 5.30 0.78 -13.94
N VAL A 41 6.24 0.38 -14.80
CA VAL A 41 7.28 -0.59 -14.47
C VAL A 41 8.18 -0.06 -13.35
N GLY A 42 8.49 1.23 -13.33
CA GLY A 42 9.25 1.87 -12.26
C GLY A 42 8.57 1.71 -10.91
N TRP A 43 7.28 2.07 -10.81
CA TRP A 43 6.52 1.89 -9.58
C TRP A 43 6.32 0.41 -9.21
N SER A 44 6.08 -0.47 -10.18
CA SER A 44 5.98 -1.91 -9.95
C SER A 44 7.30 -2.48 -9.41
N PHE A 45 8.44 -2.03 -9.92
CA PHE A 45 9.75 -2.41 -9.43
C PHE A 45 9.96 -1.95 -7.99
N LEU A 46 9.68 -0.67 -7.69
CA LEU A 46 9.78 -0.13 -6.34
C LEU A 46 8.88 -0.89 -5.35
N TRP A 47 7.63 -1.18 -5.73
CA TRP A 47 6.71 -2.01 -4.94
C TRP A 47 7.32 -3.40 -4.65
N ASN A 48 7.92 -4.02 -5.65
CA ASN A 48 8.48 -5.36 -5.49
C ASN A 48 9.71 -5.41 -4.57
N ILE A 49 10.59 -4.41 -4.62
CA ILE A 49 11.80 -4.36 -3.79
C ILE A 49 11.56 -3.82 -2.38
N THR A 50 10.49 -3.07 -2.17
CA THR A 50 10.06 -2.58 -0.83
C THR A 50 9.25 -3.62 -0.07
N GLY A 51 8.71 -4.66 -0.73
CA GLY A 51 7.99 -5.73 -0.05
C GLY A 51 8.94 -6.56 0.81
N VAL A 52 8.85 -6.40 2.12
CA VAL A 52 9.78 -6.97 3.10
C VAL A 52 9.13 -8.17 3.79
N SER A 53 9.83 -9.31 3.82
CA SER A 53 9.48 -10.40 4.74
C SER A 53 9.92 -10.05 6.16
N ILE A 54 9.27 -10.59 7.17
CA ILE A 54 9.52 -10.38 8.62
C ILE A 54 10.98 -10.37 9.09
N ASN A 55 11.88 -11.04 8.37
CA ASN A 55 13.29 -11.15 8.72
C ASN A 55 14.19 -10.18 7.93
N GLU A 56 13.62 -9.43 7.00
CA GLU A 56 14.32 -8.46 6.18
C GLU A 56 14.20 -7.08 6.83
N THR A 57 15.31 -6.38 6.96
CA THR A 57 15.31 -5.00 7.47
C THR A 57 14.57 -4.10 6.47
N PRO A 58 13.71 -3.15 6.89
CA PRO A 58 12.92 -2.29 6.00
C PRO A 58 13.76 -1.22 5.26
N VAL A 59 15.03 -1.51 4.98
CA VAL A 59 16.02 -0.58 4.40
C VAL A 59 15.51 0.03 3.09
N ASN A 60 14.81 -0.75 2.26
CA ASN A 60 14.31 -0.25 0.97
C ASN A 60 13.14 0.74 1.15
N CYS A 61 12.25 0.50 2.13
CA CYS A 61 11.22 1.47 2.50
C CYS A 61 11.85 2.75 3.05
N GLU A 62 12.86 2.62 3.93
CA GLU A 62 13.60 3.77 4.45
C GLU A 62 14.32 4.57 3.37
N ARG A 63 14.96 3.89 2.40
CA ARG A 63 15.61 4.55 1.25
C ARG A 63 14.59 5.30 0.39
N PHE A 64 13.45 4.67 0.07
CA PHE A 64 12.36 5.33 -0.63
C PHE A 64 11.90 6.61 0.09
N LEU A 65 11.71 6.53 1.41
CA LEU A 65 11.31 7.68 2.23
C LEU A 65 12.37 8.79 2.26
N ARG A 66 13.64 8.44 2.48
CA ARG A 66 14.77 9.40 2.48
C ARG A 66 14.97 10.06 1.13
N ALA A 67 14.64 9.36 0.05
CA ALA A 67 14.72 9.87 -1.31
C ALA A 67 13.46 10.64 -1.73
N ASP A 68 12.64 11.11 -0.80
CA ASP A 68 11.43 11.92 -1.04
C ASP A 68 10.35 11.18 -1.88
N GLY A 69 10.29 9.86 -1.72
CA GLY A 69 9.38 9.00 -2.48
C GLY A 69 7.90 9.25 -2.17
N LEU A 70 7.54 9.62 -0.93
CA LEU A 70 6.15 9.93 -0.57
C LEU A 70 5.66 11.24 -1.20
N HIS A 71 6.53 12.25 -1.32
CA HIS A 71 6.18 13.46 -2.06
C HIS A 71 6.00 13.14 -3.55
N LEU A 72 6.90 12.34 -4.14
CA LEU A 72 6.74 11.90 -5.53
C LEU A 72 5.45 11.10 -5.76
N PHE A 73 5.08 10.22 -4.82
CA PHE A 73 3.78 9.53 -4.83
C PHE A 73 2.62 10.52 -4.92
N HIS A 74 2.60 11.56 -4.06
CA HIS A 74 1.55 12.58 -4.07
C HIS A 74 1.45 13.28 -5.43
N MET A 75 2.60 13.73 -5.97
CA MET A 75 2.60 14.43 -7.25
C MET A 75 2.16 13.52 -8.40
N CYS A 76 2.58 12.25 -8.41
CA CYS A 76 2.13 11.27 -9.40
C CYS A 76 0.63 11.00 -9.27
N PHE A 77 0.11 10.90 -8.05
CA PHE A 77 -1.32 10.73 -7.83
C PHE A 77 -2.13 11.92 -8.36
N ASP A 78 -1.72 13.15 -8.06
CA ASP A 78 -2.38 14.36 -8.55
C ASP A 78 -2.40 14.44 -10.08
N ALA A 79 -1.30 14.09 -10.73
CA ALA A 79 -1.17 14.15 -12.18
C ALA A 79 -1.90 12.99 -12.89
N PHE A 80 -1.89 11.78 -12.30
CA PHE A 80 -2.22 10.54 -13.00
C PHE A 80 -3.21 9.64 -12.24
N ARG A 81 -4.07 10.21 -11.36
CA ARG A 81 -5.10 9.46 -10.59
C ARG A 81 -6.04 8.57 -11.40
N ASN A 82 -6.18 8.82 -12.71
CA ASN A 82 -7.02 8.01 -13.60
C ASN A 82 -6.27 6.81 -14.20
N GLU A 83 -4.94 6.76 -14.06
CA GLU A 83 -4.09 5.67 -14.57
C GLU A 83 -4.10 4.50 -13.57
N ARG A 84 -5.02 3.56 -13.80
CA ARG A 84 -5.36 2.50 -12.82
C ARG A 84 -4.19 1.61 -12.45
N GLU A 85 -3.41 1.15 -13.44
CA GLU A 85 -2.26 0.28 -13.21
C GLU A 85 -1.15 0.99 -12.41
N LEU A 86 -0.90 2.26 -12.74
CA LEU A 86 0.01 3.11 -11.98
C LEU A 86 -0.44 3.25 -10.52
N VAL A 87 -1.70 3.64 -10.29
CA VAL A 87 -2.26 3.81 -8.93
C VAL A 87 -2.20 2.48 -8.15
N ARG A 88 -2.51 1.36 -8.80
CA ARG A 88 -2.41 0.02 -8.22
C ARG A 88 -0.99 -0.29 -7.74
N ASN A 89 0.02 -0.05 -8.58
CA ASN A 89 1.43 -0.27 -8.24
C ASN A 89 1.89 0.66 -7.11
N MET A 90 1.50 1.94 -7.15
CA MET A 90 1.79 2.90 -6.08
C MET A 90 1.19 2.45 -4.75
N MET A 91 -0.09 2.07 -4.73
CA MET A 91 -0.77 1.63 -3.51
C MET A 91 -0.19 0.32 -2.95
N GLY A 92 0.30 -0.58 -3.81
CA GLY A 92 1.05 -1.75 -3.36
C GLY A 92 2.30 -1.38 -2.55
N LEU A 93 3.08 -0.39 -3.02
CA LEU A 93 4.26 0.10 -2.30
C LEU A 93 3.87 0.76 -0.98
N ILE A 94 2.85 1.62 -0.98
CA ILE A 94 2.37 2.27 0.25
C ILE A 94 1.88 1.23 1.27
N GLY A 95 1.23 0.15 0.81
CA GLY A 95 0.89 -1.01 1.63
C GLY A 95 2.10 -1.58 2.37
N ASN A 96 3.21 -1.82 1.67
CA ASN A 96 4.45 -2.30 2.30
C ASN A 96 4.98 -1.34 3.38
N ILE A 97 4.87 -0.02 3.17
CA ILE A 97 5.29 0.98 4.19
C ILE A 97 4.37 0.92 5.40
N ALA A 98 3.05 0.83 5.18
CA ALA A 98 2.06 0.77 6.26
C ALA A 98 2.23 -0.47 7.16
N GLU A 99 2.68 -1.59 6.60
CA GLU A 99 2.97 -2.81 7.36
C GLU A 99 4.17 -2.67 8.32
N VAL A 100 5.03 -1.67 8.15
CA VAL A 100 6.22 -1.43 8.99
C VAL A 100 5.89 -0.43 10.10
N ASP A 101 5.74 -0.91 11.34
CA ASP A 101 5.37 -0.11 12.52
C ASP A 101 6.21 1.18 12.66
N GLY A 102 7.54 1.09 12.51
CA GLY A 102 8.45 2.25 12.65
C GLY A 102 8.38 3.28 11.53
N LEU A 103 7.74 2.97 10.40
CA LEU A 103 7.63 3.88 9.25
C LEU A 103 6.21 4.43 9.07
N ARG A 104 5.21 3.85 9.75
CA ARG A 104 3.80 4.21 9.58
C ARG A 104 3.50 5.67 9.92
N SER A 105 4.25 6.26 10.86
CA SER A 105 4.15 7.69 11.18
C SER A 105 4.38 8.62 9.99
N GLN A 106 5.14 8.18 8.97
CA GLN A 106 5.34 8.95 7.74
C GLN A 106 4.07 9.06 6.88
N LEU A 107 3.09 8.18 7.10
CA LEU A 107 1.79 8.20 6.42
C LEU A 107 0.74 9.03 7.18
N MET A 108 1.02 9.44 8.42
CA MET A 108 0.11 10.23 9.26
C MET A 108 0.10 11.70 8.82
N ASN A 109 -0.49 11.94 7.66
CA ASN A 109 -0.71 13.26 7.07
C ASN A 109 -2.12 13.34 6.47
N ASP A 110 -2.83 14.46 6.67
CA ASP A 110 -4.22 14.63 6.22
C ASP A 110 -4.41 14.42 4.71
N ASP A 111 -3.45 14.82 3.88
CA ASP A 111 -3.59 14.70 2.43
C ASP A 111 -3.45 13.25 1.98
N TYR A 112 -2.53 12.49 2.60
CA TYR A 112 -2.43 11.04 2.37
C TYR A 112 -3.69 10.30 2.85
N VAL A 113 -4.20 10.63 4.03
CA VAL A 113 -5.44 10.01 4.56
C VAL A 113 -6.63 10.29 3.63
N LYS A 114 -6.76 11.50 3.09
CA LYS A 114 -7.80 11.84 2.10
C LYS A 114 -7.65 11.03 0.82
N ILE A 115 -6.42 10.91 0.28
CA ILE A 115 -6.14 10.11 -0.92
C ILE A 115 -6.57 8.65 -0.69
N PHE A 116 -6.11 8.02 0.39
CA PHE A 116 -6.45 6.63 0.68
C PHE A 116 -7.95 6.45 0.91
N SER A 117 -8.59 7.38 1.62
CA SER A 117 -10.04 7.32 1.85
C SER A 117 -10.83 7.41 0.54
N ALA A 118 -10.43 8.28 -0.38
CA ALA A 118 -11.08 8.42 -1.69
C ALA A 118 -10.92 7.16 -2.56
N LEU A 119 -9.80 6.44 -2.42
CA LEU A 119 -9.54 5.20 -3.14
C LEU A 119 -10.39 4.01 -2.67
N LEU A 120 -11.05 4.10 -1.51
CA LEU A 120 -11.94 3.04 -1.01
C LEU A 120 -13.16 2.81 -1.91
N ASP A 121 -13.66 3.87 -2.55
CA ASP A 121 -14.83 3.80 -3.44
C ASP A 121 -14.46 3.30 -4.85
N LEU A 122 -13.17 3.07 -5.12
CA LEU A 122 -12.67 2.67 -6.43
C LEU A 122 -12.76 1.15 -6.62
N VAL A 123 -13.97 0.69 -6.97
CA VAL A 123 -14.30 -0.74 -7.17
C VAL A 123 -14.61 -1.11 -8.63
N GLU A 124 -14.54 -0.15 -9.55
CA GLU A 124 -14.71 -0.39 -10.98
C GLU A 124 -13.63 -1.35 -11.49
N ASP A 125 -14.04 -2.40 -12.22
CA ASP A 125 -13.27 -3.52 -12.81
C ASP A 125 -12.55 -4.47 -11.83
N SER A 126 -11.98 -3.96 -10.74
CA SER A 126 -11.28 -4.74 -9.72
C SER A 126 -11.24 -4.00 -8.39
N ILE A 127 -11.29 -4.76 -7.29
CA ILE A 127 -11.19 -4.21 -5.94
C ILE A 127 -9.73 -4.03 -5.47
N GLU A 128 -8.71 -4.28 -6.30
CA GLU A 128 -7.32 -4.29 -5.81
C GLU A 128 -6.83 -2.94 -5.25
N ILE A 129 -7.25 -1.83 -5.86
CA ILE A 129 -6.88 -0.49 -5.37
C ILE A 129 -7.59 -0.18 -4.06
N SER A 130 -8.90 -0.37 -4.01
CA SER A 130 -9.71 -0.17 -2.80
C SER A 130 -9.31 -1.12 -1.68
N TYR A 131 -8.99 -2.38 -1.99
CA TYR A 131 -8.46 -3.38 -1.07
C TYR A 131 -7.13 -2.96 -0.46
N ASN A 132 -6.16 -2.54 -1.30
CA ASN A 132 -4.85 -2.08 -0.82
C ASN A 132 -5.00 -0.81 0.03
N SER A 133 -5.87 0.11 -0.39
CA SER A 133 -6.15 1.33 0.35
C SER A 133 -6.76 1.05 1.73
N ALA A 134 -7.73 0.14 1.80
CA ALA A 134 -8.30 -0.31 3.07
C ALA A 134 -7.24 -0.97 3.97
N GLY A 135 -6.30 -1.72 3.40
CA GLY A 135 -5.18 -2.29 4.13
C GLY A 135 -4.23 -1.25 4.72
N VAL A 136 -3.84 -0.25 3.91
CA VAL A 136 -3.05 0.90 4.37
C VAL A 136 -3.74 1.59 5.54
N LEU A 137 -5.02 1.94 5.38
CA LEU A 137 -5.81 2.60 6.42
C LEU A 137 -6.01 1.70 7.65
N ALA A 138 -6.22 0.40 7.48
CA ALA A 138 -6.35 -0.58 8.55
C ALA A 138 -5.08 -0.65 9.41
N HIS A 139 -3.89 -0.60 8.79
CA HIS A 139 -2.63 -0.48 9.52
C HIS A 139 -2.49 0.89 10.21
N MET A 140 -2.91 1.99 9.58
CA MET A 140 -2.83 3.32 10.19
C MET A 140 -3.74 3.47 11.42
N VAL A 141 -5.01 3.05 11.32
CA VAL A 141 -5.93 3.14 12.47
C VAL A 141 -5.53 2.20 13.61
N SER A 142 -4.70 1.18 13.35
CA SER A 142 -4.23 0.26 14.38
C SER A 142 -3.21 0.87 15.35
N ASP A 143 -2.55 1.98 14.99
CA ASP A 143 -1.61 2.71 15.88
C ASP A 143 -2.32 3.37 17.09
N GLY A 144 -3.65 3.38 17.11
CA GLY A 144 -4.43 3.93 18.22
C GLY A 144 -4.68 5.43 18.11
N GLU A 145 -5.45 5.96 19.06
CA GLU A 145 -5.96 7.33 19.02
C GLU A 145 -4.86 8.38 19.11
N GLU A 146 -3.83 8.15 19.93
CA GLU A 146 -2.72 9.10 20.14
C GLU A 146 -1.97 9.42 18.84
N ALA A 147 -1.77 8.43 17.96
CA ALA A 147 -1.10 8.62 16.68
C ALA A 147 -1.89 9.51 15.70
N TRP A 148 -3.20 9.66 15.93
CA TRP A 148 -4.11 10.46 15.10
C TRP A 148 -4.32 11.88 15.65
N SER A 149 -3.73 12.21 16.80
CA SER A 149 -3.95 13.49 17.51
C SER A 149 -3.57 14.73 16.70
N CYS A 150 -2.65 14.60 15.75
CA CYS A 150 -2.20 15.71 14.88
C CYS A 150 -2.97 15.82 13.56
N LEU A 151 -3.92 14.92 13.28
CA LEU A 151 -4.70 14.90 12.04
C LEU A 151 -6.02 15.64 12.21
N THR A 152 -6.48 16.31 11.15
CA THR A 152 -7.82 16.88 11.11
C THR A 152 -8.89 15.84 10.81
N VAL A 153 -8.56 14.81 10.03
CA VAL A 153 -9.45 13.68 9.75
C VAL A 153 -9.58 12.80 10.99
N ARG A 154 -10.82 12.49 11.40
CA ARG A 154 -11.05 11.66 12.59
C ARG A 154 -10.81 10.19 12.30
N ARG A 155 -10.10 9.53 13.22
CA ARG A 155 -9.81 8.09 13.17
C ARG A 155 -11.10 7.27 13.01
N GLU A 156 -12.15 7.61 13.74
CA GLU A 156 -13.44 6.90 13.73
C GLU A 156 -14.13 6.99 12.36
N GLN A 157 -13.99 8.13 11.67
CA GLN A 157 -14.54 8.31 10.32
C GLN A 157 -13.83 7.40 9.32
N VAL A 158 -12.49 7.33 9.40
CA VAL A 158 -11.69 6.42 8.57
C VAL A 158 -12.05 4.98 8.86
N MET A 159 -12.17 4.60 10.13
CA MET A 159 -12.58 3.25 10.54
C MET A 159 -13.95 2.87 9.98
N ALA A 160 -14.93 3.76 10.04
CA ALA A 160 -16.26 3.54 9.45
C ALA A 160 -16.18 3.36 7.92
N SER A 161 -15.35 4.15 7.23
CA SER A 161 -15.15 4.02 5.78
C SER A 161 -14.50 2.69 5.39
N ILE A 162 -13.50 2.20 6.14
CA ILE A 162 -12.88 0.89 5.91
C ILE A 162 -13.93 -0.23 6.01
N VAL A 163 -14.74 -0.21 7.06
CA VAL A 163 -15.79 -1.23 7.26
C VAL A 163 -16.80 -1.18 6.12
N LYS A 164 -17.34 0.01 5.81
CA LYS A 164 -18.27 0.19 4.69
C LYS A 164 -17.71 -0.35 3.38
N ALA A 165 -16.46 -0.05 3.06
CA ALA A 165 -15.82 -0.53 1.84
C ALA A 165 -15.69 -2.06 1.85
N THR A 166 -15.21 -2.64 2.95
CA THR A 166 -15.00 -4.08 3.08
C THR A 166 -16.31 -4.87 2.99
N GLU A 167 -17.38 -4.36 3.60
CA GLU A 167 -18.72 -4.97 3.55
C GLU A 167 -19.34 -4.93 2.14
N SER A 168 -18.90 -4.01 1.28
CA SER A 168 -19.39 -3.91 -0.10
C SER A 168 -18.80 -4.97 -1.03
N TRP A 169 -17.69 -5.61 -0.65
CA TRP A 169 -16.99 -6.55 -1.51
C TRP A 169 -17.51 -7.98 -1.34
N ARG A 170 -17.78 -8.63 -2.47
CA ARG A 170 -18.13 -10.05 -2.51
C ARG A 170 -16.92 -10.91 -2.11
N LEU A 171 -17.13 -11.90 -1.25
CA LEU A 171 -16.05 -12.73 -0.70
C LEU A 171 -15.35 -13.60 -1.76
N GLU A 172 -16.03 -13.91 -2.85
CA GLU A 172 -15.54 -14.66 -4.00
C GLU A 172 -14.82 -13.78 -5.03
N THR A 173 -14.72 -12.47 -4.80
CA THR A 173 -13.99 -11.55 -5.70
C THR A 173 -12.54 -11.99 -5.80
N LYS A 174 -12.11 -12.36 -7.01
CA LYS A 174 -10.71 -12.69 -7.28
C LYS A 174 -9.84 -11.44 -7.18
N ARG A 175 -8.68 -11.58 -6.57
CA ARG A 175 -7.64 -10.55 -6.48
C ARG A 175 -6.31 -11.17 -6.87
N PHE A 176 -5.50 -10.45 -7.62
CA PHE A 176 -4.16 -10.87 -8.02
C PHE A 176 -3.11 -10.29 -7.07
N ILE A 177 -3.24 -10.63 -5.78
CA ILE A 177 -2.36 -10.16 -4.71
C ILE A 177 -1.58 -11.34 -4.14
N ASN A 178 -0.25 -11.23 -4.17
CA ASN A 178 0.65 -12.25 -3.64
C ASN A 178 1.14 -11.85 -2.25
N TYR A 179 0.63 -12.51 -1.20
CA TYR A 179 1.12 -12.30 0.16
C TYR A 179 2.47 -12.99 0.36
N ARG A 180 3.47 -12.20 0.75
CA ARG A 180 4.78 -12.72 1.17
C ARG A 180 4.76 -13.25 2.60
N SER A 181 3.83 -12.74 3.41
CA SER A 181 3.55 -13.19 4.77
C SER A 181 2.13 -12.80 5.18
N PHE A 182 1.48 -13.60 6.02
CA PHE A 182 0.21 -13.21 6.66
C PHE A 182 0.39 -12.50 8.00
N ARG A 183 1.61 -12.39 8.54
CA ARG A 183 1.80 -11.76 9.85
C ARG A 183 1.33 -10.31 9.92
N PRO A 184 1.50 -9.46 8.89
CA PRO A 184 0.95 -8.09 8.93
C PRO A 184 -0.56 -8.11 9.16
N ILE A 185 -1.29 -8.96 8.44
CA ILE A 185 -2.74 -9.17 8.62
C ILE A 185 -3.06 -9.73 10.01
N LEU A 186 -2.37 -10.80 10.42
CA LEU A 186 -2.64 -11.48 11.70
C LEU A 186 -2.39 -10.57 12.92
N ARG A 187 -1.45 -9.62 12.83
CA ARG A 187 -1.16 -8.64 13.88
C ARG A 187 -2.30 -7.65 14.11
N LEU A 188 -3.21 -7.47 13.15
CA LEU A 188 -4.38 -6.60 13.29
C LEU A 188 -5.49 -7.24 14.14
N LEU A 189 -5.59 -8.58 14.14
CA LEU A 189 -6.65 -9.32 14.81
C LEU A 189 -6.77 -9.07 16.33
N PRO A 190 -5.70 -8.99 17.13
CA PRO A 190 -5.82 -8.76 18.57
C PRO A 190 -6.12 -7.28 18.95
N LEU A 191 -6.16 -6.36 17.99
CA LEU A 191 -6.26 -4.91 18.24
C LEU A 191 -7.72 -4.45 18.31
N TRP A 192 -8.38 -4.74 19.43
CA TRP A 192 -9.81 -4.45 19.64
C TRP A 192 -10.18 -2.97 19.60
N HIS A 193 -9.24 -2.07 19.93
CA HIS A 193 -9.44 -0.63 19.79
C HIS A 193 -9.52 -0.19 18.32
N ALA A 194 -9.15 -1.06 17.38
CA ALA A 194 -9.11 -0.84 15.94
C ALA A 194 -10.01 -1.85 15.19
N TYR A 195 -11.32 -1.87 15.53
CA TYR A 195 -12.29 -2.82 14.94
C TYR A 195 -12.28 -2.87 13.41
N ALA A 196 -12.04 -1.74 12.74
CA ALA A 196 -11.96 -1.67 11.28
C ALA A 196 -10.76 -2.47 10.73
N SER A 197 -9.63 -2.48 11.45
CA SER A 197 -8.47 -3.30 11.11
C SER A 197 -8.79 -4.78 11.21
N GLN A 198 -9.53 -5.18 12.25
CA GLN A 198 -10.00 -6.56 12.41
C GLN A 198 -10.93 -6.96 11.26
N HIS A 199 -11.86 -6.08 10.89
CA HIS A 199 -12.83 -6.34 9.82
C HIS A 199 -12.14 -6.57 8.47
N TRP A 200 -11.21 -5.68 8.08
CA TRP A 200 -10.42 -5.87 6.87
C TRP A 200 -9.55 -7.13 6.93
N ALA A 201 -8.89 -7.39 8.06
CA ALA A 201 -8.03 -8.56 8.23
C ALA A 201 -8.78 -9.88 8.10
N VAL A 202 -9.96 -9.98 8.74
CA VAL A 202 -10.83 -11.16 8.66
C VAL A 202 -11.33 -11.36 7.23
N TRP A 203 -11.81 -10.30 6.57
CA TRP A 203 -12.25 -10.38 5.18
C TRP A 203 -11.12 -10.84 4.26
N ALA A 204 -9.92 -10.29 4.41
CA ALA A 204 -8.75 -10.65 3.62
C ALA A 204 -8.41 -12.15 3.73
N LEU A 205 -8.38 -12.68 4.96
CA LEU A 205 -8.11 -14.09 5.22
C LEU A 205 -9.24 -14.99 4.68
N ALA A 206 -10.50 -14.59 4.88
CA ALA A 206 -11.65 -15.36 4.40
C ALA A 206 -11.70 -15.42 2.86
N ASN A 207 -11.45 -14.30 2.18
CA ASN A 207 -11.39 -14.21 0.72
C ASN A 207 -10.29 -15.15 0.18
N LEU A 208 -9.08 -15.11 0.75
CA LEU A 208 -7.97 -16.00 0.38
C LEU A 208 -8.35 -17.48 0.47
N THR A 209 -9.01 -17.89 1.56
CA THR A 209 -9.43 -19.29 1.74
C THR A 209 -10.60 -19.71 0.83
N THR A 210 -11.25 -18.76 0.17
CA THR A 210 -12.40 -18.99 -0.72
C THR A 210 -11.99 -19.02 -2.19
N THR A 211 -11.07 -18.15 -2.60
CA THR A 211 -10.75 -17.94 -4.03
C THR A 211 -9.54 -18.72 -4.53
N ASP A 212 -8.62 -19.11 -3.64
CA ASP A 212 -7.34 -19.73 -4.03
C ASP A 212 -7.34 -21.27 -3.97
N GLY A 213 -8.47 -21.87 -3.59
CA GLY A 213 -8.62 -23.32 -3.38
C GLY A 213 -8.80 -24.17 -4.64
N ALA A 214 -9.04 -23.56 -5.80
CA ALA A 214 -9.16 -24.27 -7.08
C ALA A 214 -8.06 -23.81 -8.05
N LYS A 215 -6.90 -24.47 -7.98
CA LYS A 215 -5.90 -24.50 -9.06
C LYS A 215 -5.95 -25.86 -9.73
#